data_AF-A0A7D9KWI8-F1
#
_entry.id   AF-A0A7D9KWI8-F1
#
_cell.length_a   1.000
_cell.length_b   1.000
_cell.length_c   1.000
_cell.angle_alpha   90.00
_cell.angle_beta   90.00
_cell.angle_gamma   90.00
#
_symmetry.space_group_name_H-M   'P 1'
#
loop_
_entity.id
_entity.type
_entity.pdbx_description
1 polymer ?
#
loop_
_entity_poly.entity_id
_entity_poly.type
_entity_poly.pdbx_seq_one_letter_code
_entity_poly.pdbx_strand_id
1 'polypeptide(L)'
;MINDLVLPTCNYWKYVDDLTASEVIAKYGSSTIQSDLDYISPWSSANYMKLNAKKCKELRVCFFRDTPVLEPLTIDGIPIDVVDCHKVLGSVNP
;
A
#
# COMPACT_ATOMS: atom_id res chain seq x y z
N MET A 1 11.89 -4.84 -12.92
CA MET A 1 12.30 -4.32 -11.59
C MET A 1 11.24 -3.31 -11.16
N ILE A 2 10.97 -3.13 -9.87
CA ILE A 2 9.89 -2.24 -9.42
C ILE A 2 10.10 -0.77 -9.86
N ASN A 3 11.32 -0.41 -10.27
CA ASN A 3 11.72 0.92 -10.71
C ASN A 3 10.90 1.48 -11.88
N ASP A 4 10.28 0.64 -12.70
CA ASP A 4 9.46 1.10 -13.84
C ASP A 4 7.97 1.28 -13.46
N LEU A 5 7.57 0.88 -12.25
CA LEU A 5 6.22 1.07 -11.75
C LEU A 5 5.95 2.55 -11.45
N VAL A 6 4.81 3.03 -11.94
CA VAL A 6 4.26 4.36 -11.69
C VAL A 6 2.83 4.19 -11.21
N LEU A 7 2.54 4.65 -9.98
CA LEU A 7 1.18 4.61 -9.45
C LEU A 7 0.44 5.91 -9.74
N PRO A 8 -0.86 5.83 -10.12
CA PRO A 8 -1.60 6.98 -10.59
C PRO A 8 -2.16 7.88 -9.48
N THR A 9 -2.41 7.37 -8.28
CA THR A 9 -3.16 8.14 -7.26
C THR A 9 -2.40 8.41 -5.96
N CYS A 10 -1.72 7.41 -5.41
CA CYS A 10 -1.08 7.54 -4.10
C CYS A 10 0.36 8.10 -4.17
N ASN A 11 0.89 8.51 -3.02
CA ASN A 11 2.32 8.77 -2.88
C ASN A 11 3.04 7.43 -2.66
N TYR A 12 4.20 7.24 -3.28
CA TYR A 12 4.92 5.98 -3.15
C TYR A 12 6.44 6.13 -3.16
N TRP A 13 7.11 5.16 -2.52
CA TRP A 13 8.55 4.99 -2.49
C TRP A 13 8.90 3.57 -2.88
N LYS A 14 9.94 3.41 -3.68
CA LYS A 14 10.34 2.12 -4.23
C LYS A 14 11.82 1.88 -4.05
N TYR A 15 12.19 0.64 -3.72
CA TYR A 15 13.58 0.23 -3.56
C TYR A 15 13.75 -1.24 -3.93
N VAL A 16 14.46 -1.50 -5.04
CA VAL A 16 14.74 -2.85 -5.57
C VAL A 16 13.48 -3.65 -5.89
N ASP A 17 12.92 -4.35 -4.91
CA ASP A 17 11.69 -5.14 -5.02
C ASP A 17 10.59 -4.66 -4.07
N ASP A 18 10.92 -3.74 -3.14
CA ASP A 18 9.99 -3.23 -2.15
C ASP A 18 9.31 -1.94 -2.63
N LEU A 19 8.06 -1.78 -2.25
CA LEU A 19 7.22 -0.62 -2.53
C LEU A 19 6.46 -0.24 -1.25
N THR A 20 6.50 1.04 -0.88
CA THR A 20 5.60 1.62 0.12
C THR A 20 4.68 2.58 -0.61
N ALA A 21 3.37 2.41 -0.45
CA ALA A 21 2.33 3.30 -0.97
C ALA A 21 1.59 3.94 0.21
N SER A 22 1.20 5.20 0.07
CA SER A 22 0.54 5.97 1.12
C SER A 22 -0.44 6.99 0.56
N GLU A 23 -1.55 7.16 1.25
CA GLU A 23 -2.55 8.18 0.97
C GLU A 23 -2.93 8.91 2.27
N VAL A 24 -3.42 10.14 2.13
CA VAL A 24 -3.98 10.91 3.24
C VAL A 24 -5.47 11.09 2.96
N ILE A 25 -6.30 10.46 3.80
CA ILE A 25 -7.75 10.54 3.68
C ILE A 25 -8.25 11.71 4.54
N ALA A 26 -8.89 12.69 3.91
CA ALA A 26 -9.53 13.78 4.63
C ALA A 26 -10.73 13.28 5.47
N LYS A 27 -11.17 14.07 6.44
CA LYS A 27 -12.39 13.74 7.20
C LYS A 27 -13.57 13.59 6.23
N TYR A 28 -14.26 12.46 6.29
CA TYR A 28 -15.35 12.07 5.36
C TYR A 28 -14.92 11.81 3.91
N GLY A 29 -13.62 11.71 3.63
CA GLY A 29 -13.11 11.27 2.33
C GLY A 29 -13.16 9.75 2.19
N SER A 30 -12.97 9.30 0.95
CA SER A 30 -12.83 7.88 0.61
C SER A 30 -11.39 7.55 0.25
N SER A 31 -10.97 6.34 0.61
CA SER A 31 -9.69 5.77 0.17
C SER A 31 -9.69 5.53 -1.35
N THR A 32 -8.56 5.77 -2.01
CA THR A 32 -8.36 5.42 -3.43
C THR A 32 -7.21 4.43 -3.63
N ILE A 33 -6.44 4.12 -2.58
CA ILE A 33 -5.26 3.24 -2.66
C ILE A 33 -5.59 1.83 -3.17
N GLN A 34 -6.81 1.33 -2.99
CA GLN A 34 -7.21 0.04 -3.55
C GLN A 34 -7.09 0.01 -5.07
N SER A 35 -7.40 1.12 -5.76
CA SER A 35 -7.24 1.19 -7.22
C SER A 35 -5.79 1.08 -7.67
N ASP A 36 -4.86 1.59 -6.87
CA ASP A 36 -3.42 1.42 -7.12
C ASP A 36 -2.98 -0.02 -6.83
N LEU A 37 -3.51 -0.67 -5.78
CA LEU A 37 -3.25 -2.09 -5.50
C LEU A 37 -3.74 -2.99 -6.64
N ASP A 38 -4.94 -2.72 -7.15
CA ASP A 38 -5.54 -3.43 -8.29
C ASP A 38 -4.72 -3.26 -9.57
N TYR A 39 -3.95 -2.17 -9.69
CA TYR A 39 -3.01 -1.95 -10.80
C TYR A 39 -1.67 -2.66 -10.60
N ILE A 40 -1.16 -2.73 -9.37
CA ILE A 40 0.16 -3.33 -9.07
C ILE A 40 0.21 -4.81 -9.42
N SER A 41 -0.85 -5.57 -9.12
CA SER A 41 -0.90 -7.02 -9.38
C SER A 41 -0.73 -7.37 -10.87
N PRO A 42 -1.56 -6.87 -11.80
CA PRO A 42 -1.39 -7.15 -13.23
C PRO A 42 -0.09 -6.57 -13.78
N TRP A 43 0.34 -5.39 -13.32
CA TRP A 43 1.62 -4.82 -13.73
C TRP A 43 2.80 -5.72 -13.33
N SER A 44 2.77 -6.25 -12.10
CA SER A 44 3.81 -7.16 -11.61
C SER A 44 3.89 -8.40 -12.48
N SER A 45 2.74 -9.02 -12.77
CA SER A 45 2.67 -10.20 -13.65
C SER A 45 3.21 -9.91 -15.06
N ALA A 46 2.85 -8.77 -15.65
CA ALA A 46 3.32 -8.36 -16.97
C ALA A 46 4.85 -8.11 -17.01
N ASN A 47 5.45 -7.77 -15.87
CA ASN A 47 6.88 -7.51 -15.72
C ASN A 47 7.65 -8.69 -15.14
N TYR A 48 7.09 -9.91 -15.18
CA TYR A 48 7.68 -11.15 -14.66
C TYR A 48 8.03 -11.08 -13.17
N MET A 49 7.31 -10.25 -12.41
CA MET A 49 7.40 -10.14 -10.96
C MET A 49 6.19 -10.80 -10.32
N LYS A 50 6.34 -11.21 -9.06
CA LYS A 50 5.25 -11.81 -8.28
C LYS A 50 5.01 -11.00 -7.02
N LEU A 51 3.85 -10.34 -6.95
CA LEU A 51 3.39 -9.68 -5.75
C LEU A 51 3.12 -10.72 -4.66
N ASN A 52 3.69 -10.54 -3.47
CA ASN A 52 3.53 -11.45 -2.36
C ASN A 52 2.55 -10.85 -1.34
N ALA A 53 1.25 -11.10 -1.54
CA ALA A 53 0.18 -10.59 -0.68
C ALA A 53 0.41 -10.87 0.81
N LYS A 54 0.99 -12.03 1.17
CA LYS A 54 1.29 -12.39 2.57
C LYS A 54 2.34 -11.49 3.23
N LYS A 55 3.25 -10.92 2.44
CA LYS A 55 4.28 -9.99 2.92
C LYS A 55 3.82 -8.54 2.92
N CYS A 56 2.80 -8.19 2.14
CA CYS A 56 2.18 -6.87 2.19
C CYS A 56 1.53 -6.66 3.56
N LYS A 57 1.69 -5.46 4.12
CA LYS A 57 1.09 -5.03 5.39
C LYS A 57 0.47 -3.66 5.21
N GLU A 58 -0.68 -3.46 5.84
CA GLU A 58 -1.36 -2.17 5.89
C GLU A 58 -1.11 -1.52 7.26
N LEU A 59 -0.69 -0.26 7.28
CA LEU A 59 -0.56 0.55 8.48
C LEU A 59 -1.56 1.70 8.42
N ARG A 60 -2.49 1.75 9.37
CA ARG A 60 -3.51 2.81 9.47
C ARG A 60 -3.14 3.78 10.58
N VAL A 61 -2.90 5.05 10.24
CA VAL A 61 -2.61 6.11 11.21
C VAL A 61 -3.78 7.10 11.22
N CYS A 62 -4.48 7.19 12.36
CA CYS A 62 -5.62 8.08 12.53
C CYS A 62 -5.47 8.93 13.79
N PHE A 63 -5.70 10.24 13.67
CA PHE A 63 -5.64 11.20 14.78
C PHE A 63 -7.02 11.64 15.27
N PHE A 64 -8.10 11.13 14.67
CA PHE A 64 -9.46 11.41 15.13
C PHE A 64 -9.79 10.56 16.36
N ARG A 65 -10.60 11.11 17.27
CA ARG A 65 -11.13 10.36 18.42
C ARG A 65 -12.00 9.20 17.97
N ASP A 66 -12.85 9.46 16.97
CA ASP A 66 -13.68 8.43 16.32
C ASP A 66 -12.95 7.96 15.06
N THR A 67 -12.41 6.74 15.11
CA THR A 67 -11.70 6.14 13.99
C THR A 67 -12.70 5.78 12.89
N PRO A 68 -12.49 6.21 11.63
CA PRO A 68 -13.35 5.80 10.54
C PRO A 68 -13.22 4.29 10.29
N VAL A 69 -14.34 3.65 9.93
CA VAL A 69 -14.32 2.29 9.41
C VAL A 69 -13.90 2.39 7.94
N LEU A 70 -12.75 1.78 7.62
CA LEU A 70 -12.25 1.66 6.26
C LEU A 70 -12.38 0.21 5.81
N GLU A 71 -12.81 0.02 4.57
CA GLU A 71 -12.84 -1.30 3.94
C GLU A 71 -11.45 -1.95 3.98
N PRO A 72 -11.36 -3.28 4.12
CA PRO A 72 -10.09 -3.99 4.06
C PRO A 72 -9.44 -3.81 2.68
N LEU A 73 -8.15 -3.48 2.66
CA LEU A 73 -7.38 -3.55 1.42
C LEU A 73 -7.17 -5.00 1.02
N THR A 74 -7.21 -5.27 -0.28
CA THR A 74 -7.03 -6.62 -0.83
C THR A 74 -6.02 -6.65 -1.95
N ILE A 75 -5.35 -7.79 -2.10
CA ILE A 75 -4.52 -8.13 -3.27
C ILE A 75 -5.07 -9.43 -3.84
N ASP A 76 -5.51 -9.40 -5.10
CA ASP A 76 -6.16 -10.54 -5.77
C ASP A 76 -7.34 -11.12 -4.94
N GLY A 77 -8.10 -10.23 -4.27
CA GLY A 77 -9.23 -10.59 -3.41
C GLY A 77 -8.84 -11.14 -2.03
N ILE A 78 -7.54 -11.23 -1.72
CA ILE A 78 -7.04 -11.66 -0.40
C ILE A 78 -6.80 -10.41 0.47
N PRO A 79 -7.42 -10.29 1.65
CA PRO A 79 -7.19 -9.17 2.56
C PRO A 79 -5.72 -9.05 2.99
N ILE A 80 -5.24 -7.82 3.08
CA ILE A 80 -3.91 -7.49 3.62
C ILE A 80 -4.00 -7.41 5.15
N ASP A 81 -2.99 -7.95 5.84
CA ASP A 81 -2.92 -7.83 7.30
C ASP A 81 -2.70 -6.37 7.71
N VAL A 82 -3.58 -5.86 8.57
CA VAL A 82 -3.40 -4.58 9.25
C VAL A 82 -2.46 -4.76 10.45
N VAL A 83 -1.45 -3.91 10.57
CA VAL A 83 -0.44 -3.94 11.64
C VAL A 83 -0.36 -2.60 12.36
N ASP A 84 0.05 -2.63 13.63
CA ASP A 84 0.23 -1.42 14.44
C ASP A 84 1.56 -0.71 14.17
N CYS A 85 2.55 -1.43 13.63
CA CYS A 85 3.85 -0.87 13.30
C CYS A 85 4.48 -1.55 12.09
N HIS A 86 5.20 -0.76 11.30
CA HIS A 86 6.00 -1.26 10.18
C HIS A 86 7.18 -0.32 9.92
N LYS A 87 8.28 -0.85 9.39
CA LYS A 87 9.42 -0.03 8.95
C LYS A 87 9.14 0.49 7.55
N VAL A 88 9.19 1.81 7.38
CA VAL A 88 9.05 2.43 6.05
C VAL A 88 10.39 2.35 5.32
N LEU A 89 10.35 2.17 3.99
CA LEU A 89 11.54 2.18 3.15
C LEU A 89 12.34 3.46 3.33
N GLY A 90 13.67 3.33 3.38
CA GLY A 90 14.58 4.47 3.60
C GLY A 90 14.66 4.95 5.05
N SER A 91 13.98 4.31 6.01
CA SER A 91 14.22 4.56 7.44
C SER A 91 15.61 4.03 7.82
N VAL A 92 16.52 4.95 8.15
CA VAL A 92 17.80 4.62 8.78
C VAL A 92 17.56 4.58 10.28
N ASN A 93 17.74 3.41 10.91
CA ASN A 93 17.80 3.37 12.37
C ASN A 93 18.99 4.24 12.81
N PRO A 94 18.79 5.24 13.69
CA PRO A 94 19.89 6.05 14.21
C PRO A 94 20.90 5.21 15.00
#